data_AF-A0A3C1LEH1-F1
#
_entry.id   AF-A0A3C1LEH1-F1
#
_cell.length_a   1.000
_cell.length_b   1.000
_cell.length_c   1.000
_cell.angle_alpha   90.00
_cell.angle_beta   90.00
_cell.angle_gamma   90.00
#
_symmetry.space_group_name_H-M   'P 1'
#
loop_
_entity.id
_entity.type
_entity.pdbx_description
1 polymer ?
#
loop_
_entity_poly.entity_id
_entity_poly.type
_entity_poly.pdbx_seq_one_letter_code
_entity_poly.pdbx_strand_id
1 'polypeptide(L)'
;MGSSASNTITINGNGATLSFNSSTSADRWILRFDGTDWVRINNLNITSSASTTTQYAWGIVLQNDANNHIYDGISVVLNNAVSSTTSLAGVVISGSTTSLTTSSANSCDSITIINSSFTGGSVGVAVNGGTGGDANLLQRIIIRNNTFIDNYTYGVYGSYLMGASIEDNEIQRGT
;
A
#
# COMPACT_ATOMS: atom_id res chain seq x y z
N MET A 1 -23.44 7.68 9.98
CA MET A 1 -22.81 8.88 9.40
C MET A 1 -21.46 8.43 8.89
N GLY A 2 -21.36 8.11 7.61
CA GLY A 2 -20.17 7.48 7.02
C GLY A 2 -19.95 8.02 5.62
N SER A 3 -18.71 7.93 5.17
CA SER A 3 -18.31 8.32 3.83
C SER A 3 -19.09 7.56 2.76
N SER A 4 -19.26 8.17 1.58
CA SER A 4 -20.03 7.61 0.47
C SER A 4 -19.46 8.08 -0.87
N ALA A 5 -20.00 7.55 -1.98
CA ALA A 5 -19.66 7.99 -3.32
C ALA A 5 -19.82 9.51 -3.53
N SER A 6 -20.77 10.14 -2.85
CA SER A 6 -21.01 11.58 -2.90
C SER A 6 -20.28 12.36 -1.80
N ASN A 7 -19.85 11.70 -0.73
CA ASN A 7 -19.25 12.30 0.46
C ASN A 7 -17.97 11.54 0.84
N THR A 8 -16.90 11.75 0.08
CA THR A 8 -15.61 11.10 0.30
C THR A 8 -14.81 11.79 1.41
N ILE A 9 -14.02 11.04 2.18
CA ILE A 9 -12.95 11.61 3.00
C ILE A 9 -11.81 11.99 2.05
N THR A 10 -11.46 13.28 1.96
CA THR A 10 -10.34 13.73 1.12
C THR A 10 -9.24 14.35 1.96
N ILE A 11 -8.01 13.84 1.81
CA ILE A 11 -6.78 14.39 2.36
C ILE A 11 -5.97 14.98 1.21
N ASN A 12 -5.86 16.31 1.17
CA ASN A 12 -4.97 17.02 0.24
C ASN A 12 -3.64 17.30 0.96
N GLY A 13 -2.65 16.44 0.73
CA GLY A 13 -1.35 16.53 1.37
C GLY A 13 -0.58 17.80 1.01
N ASN A 14 -0.74 18.33 -0.21
CA ASN A 14 -0.03 19.53 -0.69
C ASN A 14 1.50 19.45 -0.48
N GLY A 15 2.09 18.27 -0.64
CA GLY A 15 3.51 18.01 -0.41
C GLY A 15 3.91 17.92 1.06
N ALA A 16 2.95 17.94 2.00
CA ALA A 16 3.22 17.69 3.40
C ALA A 16 3.75 16.27 3.61
N THR A 17 4.58 16.11 4.64
CA THR A 17 5.21 14.84 4.98
C THR A 17 4.63 14.26 6.25
N LEU A 18 4.20 13.00 6.16
CA LEU A 18 3.90 12.15 7.29
C LEU A 18 5.03 11.12 7.47
N SER A 19 5.63 11.08 8.66
CA SER A 19 6.78 10.23 8.94
C SER A 19 6.57 9.41 10.20
N PHE A 20 6.80 8.11 10.11
CA PHE A 20 6.75 7.21 11.27
C PHE A 20 7.57 5.94 11.04
N ASN A 21 8.03 5.34 12.14
CA ASN A 21 8.54 3.97 12.18
C ASN A 21 8.13 3.33 13.49
N SER A 22 7.79 2.04 13.44
CA SER A 22 7.41 1.25 14.60
C SER A 22 8.55 0.33 15.04
N SER A 23 8.61 0.02 16.33
CA SER A 23 9.38 -1.10 16.87
C SER A 23 8.51 -2.35 17.10
N THR A 24 7.20 -2.25 16.83
CA THR A 24 6.22 -3.32 17.03
C THR A 24 5.86 -3.95 15.69
N SER A 25 6.06 -5.26 15.56
CA SER A 25 5.83 -5.98 14.30
C SER A 25 4.37 -6.10 13.89
N ALA A 26 3.43 -5.92 14.82
CA ALA A 26 1.99 -5.96 14.55
C ALA A 26 1.38 -4.57 14.31
N ASP A 27 2.10 -3.49 14.61
CA ASP A 27 1.64 -2.10 14.47
C ASP A 27 2.62 -1.34 13.56
N ARG A 28 2.76 -1.81 12.32
CA ARG A 28 3.82 -1.39 11.39
C ARG A 28 3.44 -0.21 10.51
N TRP A 29 2.20 0.23 10.54
CA TRP A 29 1.67 1.19 9.57
C TRP A 29 2.00 2.65 9.93
N ILE A 30 2.12 3.49 8.91
CA ILE A 30 2.11 4.95 9.05
C ILE A 30 0.65 5.44 8.94
N LEU A 31 -0.08 4.97 7.93
CA LEU A 31 -1.52 5.13 7.78
C LEU A 31 -2.20 3.77 7.67
N ARG A 32 -3.29 3.58 8.42
CA ARG A 32 -4.13 2.38 8.35
C ARG A 32 -5.58 2.76 8.14
N PHE A 33 -6.19 2.15 7.15
CA PHE A 33 -7.62 2.17 6.91
C PHE A 33 -8.17 0.78 7.17
N ASP A 34 -9.05 0.71 8.17
CA ASP A 34 -9.64 -0.52 8.69
C ASP A 34 -11.16 -0.38 8.60
N GLY A 35 -11.77 -0.99 7.58
CA GLY A 35 -13.20 -0.84 7.27
C GLY A 35 -13.67 0.57 6.96
N THR A 36 -12.74 1.45 6.55
CA THR A 36 -13.08 2.79 6.09
C THR A 36 -13.24 2.78 4.59
N ASP A 37 -14.35 3.33 4.07
CA ASP A 37 -14.61 3.42 2.64
C ASP A 37 -14.45 4.85 2.10
N TRP A 38 -14.37 5.00 0.78
CA TRP A 38 -14.50 6.28 0.07
C TRP A 38 -13.47 7.33 0.52
N VAL A 39 -12.20 6.92 0.58
CA VAL A 39 -11.07 7.78 0.93
C VAL A 39 -10.28 8.19 -0.31
N ARG A 40 -9.92 9.46 -0.40
CA ARG A 40 -8.97 9.98 -1.38
C ARG A 40 -7.80 10.67 -0.69
N ILE A 41 -6.57 10.29 -1.07
CA ILE A 41 -5.35 10.99 -0.64
C ILE A 41 -4.64 11.52 -1.89
N ASN A 42 -4.37 12.82 -1.89
CA ASN A 42 -3.68 13.50 -2.97
C ASN A 42 -2.35 14.10 -2.48
N ASN A 43 -1.27 13.94 -3.23
CA ASN A 43 -0.02 14.70 -3.05
C ASN A 43 0.52 14.69 -1.61
N LEU A 44 0.49 13.54 -0.94
CA LEU A 44 1.03 13.35 0.40
C LEU A 44 2.36 12.60 0.32
N ASN A 45 3.38 13.11 1.04
CA ASN A 45 4.64 12.41 1.22
C ASN A 45 4.58 11.53 2.46
N ILE A 46 5.00 10.28 2.33
CA ILE A 46 5.00 9.26 3.38
C ILE A 46 6.42 8.73 3.49
N THR A 47 7.01 8.78 4.68
CA THR A 47 8.41 8.40 4.86
C THR A 47 8.67 7.67 6.18
N SER A 48 9.78 6.96 6.24
CA SER A 48 10.25 6.29 7.44
C SER A 48 11.76 6.37 7.58
N SER A 49 12.23 6.60 8.81
CA SER A 49 13.64 6.54 9.19
C SER A 49 14.10 5.15 9.63
N ALA A 50 13.26 4.12 9.46
CA ALA A 50 13.61 2.73 9.77
C ALA A 50 14.89 2.31 9.03
N SER A 51 15.85 1.77 9.77
CA SER A 51 17.18 1.39 9.28
C SER A 51 17.63 0.00 9.73
N THR A 52 16.87 -0.67 10.59
CA THR A 52 17.14 -2.03 11.05
C THR A 52 15.99 -2.98 10.69
N THR A 53 16.26 -4.29 10.73
CA THR A 53 15.25 -5.33 10.51
C THR A 53 14.20 -5.41 11.61
N THR A 54 14.45 -4.78 12.77
CA THR A 54 13.54 -4.70 13.92
C THR A 54 12.71 -3.41 13.95
N GLN A 55 12.86 -2.56 12.94
CA GLN A 55 12.03 -1.37 12.72
C GLN A 55 11.12 -1.61 11.52
N TYR A 56 9.92 -1.05 11.58
CA TYR A 56 8.87 -1.35 10.63
C TYR A 56 8.16 -0.11 10.14
N ALA A 57 7.77 -0.11 8.87
CA ALA A 57 6.97 0.93 8.25
C ALA A 57 6.28 0.39 7.01
N TRP A 58 4.97 0.20 7.10
CA TRP A 58 4.08 0.06 5.97
C TRP A 58 3.44 1.42 5.74
N GLY A 59 3.68 2.04 4.58
CA GLY A 59 3.24 3.41 4.32
C GLY A 59 1.73 3.57 4.48
N ILE A 60 0.97 2.81 3.70
CA ILE A 60 -0.50 2.76 3.79
C ILE A 60 -0.95 1.31 3.87
N VAL A 61 -1.85 1.00 4.81
CA VAL A 61 -2.45 -0.33 4.97
C VAL A 61 -3.96 -0.27 4.79
N LEU A 62 -4.51 -1.15 3.97
CA LEU A 62 -5.94 -1.33 3.77
C LEU A 62 -6.36 -2.74 4.20
N GLN A 63 -7.40 -2.82 5.02
CA GLN A 63 -7.91 -4.08 5.56
C GLN A 63 -9.40 -4.01 5.92
N ASN A 64 -10.00 -5.18 6.12
CA ASN A 64 -11.35 -5.39 6.63
C ASN A 64 -12.40 -4.58 5.88
N ASP A 65 -12.58 -4.84 4.58
CA ASP A 65 -13.56 -4.16 3.72
C ASP A 65 -13.29 -2.65 3.53
N ALA A 66 -12.04 -2.18 3.63
CA ALA A 66 -11.70 -0.80 3.24
C ALA A 66 -11.75 -0.64 1.71
N ASN A 67 -12.84 -0.10 1.19
CA ASN A 67 -13.19 -0.09 -0.24
C ASN A 67 -13.30 1.31 -0.84
N ASN A 68 -13.10 1.42 -2.15
CA ASN A 68 -13.26 2.68 -2.91
C ASN A 68 -12.23 3.76 -2.52
N HIS A 69 -10.95 3.38 -2.47
CA HIS A 69 -9.86 4.30 -2.14
C HIS A 69 -9.12 4.76 -3.39
N ILE A 70 -8.73 6.04 -3.41
CA ILE A 70 -7.88 6.59 -4.45
C ILE A 70 -6.65 7.27 -3.82
N TYR A 71 -5.48 6.83 -4.25
CA TYR A 71 -4.18 7.39 -3.91
C TYR A 71 -3.58 7.99 -5.19
N ASP A 72 -3.49 9.31 -5.24
CA ASP A 72 -3.09 10.05 -6.45
C ASP A 72 -1.94 11.02 -6.14
N GLY A 73 -0.81 10.88 -6.84
CA GLY A 73 0.34 11.76 -6.63
C GLY A 73 1.03 11.58 -5.28
N ILE A 74 0.83 10.46 -4.58
CA ILE A 74 1.52 10.23 -3.29
C ILE A 74 2.98 9.84 -3.53
N SER A 75 3.85 10.16 -2.58
CA SER A 75 5.25 9.72 -2.60
C SER A 75 5.55 8.91 -1.35
N VAL A 76 5.99 7.66 -1.51
CA VAL A 76 6.39 6.80 -0.40
C VAL A 76 7.89 6.52 -0.49
N VAL A 77 8.64 6.97 0.52
CA VAL A 77 10.10 6.85 0.57
C VAL A 77 10.53 6.07 1.80
N LEU A 78 11.05 4.86 1.56
CA LEU A 78 11.49 3.92 2.58
C LEU A 78 12.94 3.51 2.34
N ASN A 79 13.62 3.03 3.39
CA ASN A 79 14.99 2.56 3.28
C ASN A 79 15.06 1.23 2.50
N ASN A 80 15.88 1.16 1.45
CA ASN A 80 16.10 -0.04 0.64
C ASN A 80 17.23 -0.94 1.15
N ALA A 81 18.07 -0.46 2.08
CA ALA A 81 19.19 -1.21 2.65
C ALA A 81 18.78 -2.14 3.80
N VAL A 82 17.53 -2.04 4.29
CA VAL A 82 17.03 -2.96 5.31
C VAL A 82 16.80 -4.33 4.66
N SER A 83 17.67 -5.29 4.98
CA SER A 83 17.60 -6.68 4.51
C SER A 83 16.44 -7.46 5.16
N SER A 84 15.21 -7.04 4.87
CA SER A 84 13.96 -7.69 5.28
C SER A 84 13.00 -7.72 4.10
N THR A 85 12.31 -8.83 3.94
CA THR A 85 11.30 -9.00 2.88
C THR A 85 9.91 -8.53 3.29
N THR A 86 9.71 -8.11 4.54
CA THR A 86 8.39 -7.73 5.07
C THR A 86 8.36 -6.45 5.91
N SER A 87 9.50 -5.97 6.41
CA SER A 87 9.51 -4.90 7.43
C SER A 87 9.07 -3.55 6.88
N LEU A 88 9.45 -3.25 5.63
CA LEU A 88 9.20 -1.96 4.98
C LEU A 88 8.42 -2.18 3.69
N ALA A 89 7.27 -1.54 3.51
CA ALA A 89 6.46 -1.67 2.30
C ALA A 89 5.69 -0.37 2.03
N GLY A 90 5.44 -0.03 0.76
CA GLY A 90 4.78 1.23 0.41
C GLY A 90 3.28 1.21 0.72
N VAL A 91 2.49 0.55 -0.12
CA VAL A 91 1.06 0.26 0.13
C VAL A 91 0.86 -1.22 0.33
N VAL A 92 0.08 -1.61 1.33
CA VAL A 92 -0.26 -3.00 1.65
C VAL A 92 -1.77 -3.17 1.71
N ILE A 93 -2.31 -4.03 0.85
CA ILE A 93 -3.72 -4.44 0.85
C ILE A 93 -3.74 -5.91 1.27
N SER A 94 -3.98 -6.16 2.55
CA SER A 94 -3.91 -7.49 3.17
C SER A 94 -4.68 -7.50 4.48
N GLY A 95 -5.22 -8.64 4.88
CA GLY A 95 -5.78 -8.85 6.22
C GLY A 95 -4.73 -9.24 7.27
N SER A 96 -3.46 -9.43 6.89
CA SER A 96 -2.37 -9.65 7.84
C SER A 96 -1.69 -8.35 8.23
N THR A 97 -1.44 -8.15 9.53
CA THR A 97 -0.68 -7.01 10.05
C THR A 97 0.84 -7.25 10.12
N THR A 98 1.29 -8.48 9.85
CA THR A 98 2.69 -8.91 10.04
C THR A 98 3.31 -9.51 8.77
N SER A 99 2.51 -9.84 7.76
CA SER A 99 2.95 -10.52 6.54
C SER A 99 2.36 -9.90 5.27
N LEU A 100 3.18 -9.79 4.23
CA LEU A 100 2.75 -9.33 2.90
C LEU A 100 2.08 -10.44 2.07
N THR A 101 2.27 -11.70 2.45
CA THR A 101 1.90 -12.87 1.61
C THR A 101 0.94 -13.84 2.28
N THR A 102 0.62 -13.64 3.56
CA THR A 102 -0.39 -14.47 4.25
C THR A 102 -1.76 -14.15 3.69
N SER A 103 -2.36 -15.11 2.99
CA SER A 103 -3.68 -14.96 2.38
C SER A 103 -4.76 -14.72 3.43
N SER A 104 -5.70 -13.85 3.12
CA SER A 104 -6.84 -13.53 3.99
C SER A 104 -8.00 -13.02 3.17
N ALA A 105 -9.22 -13.43 3.50
CA ALA A 105 -10.42 -12.78 2.98
C ALA A 105 -10.59 -11.42 3.68
N ASN A 106 -9.93 -10.38 3.18
CA ASN A 106 -10.07 -9.01 3.69
C ASN A 106 -11.04 -8.16 2.86
N SER A 107 -11.51 -8.67 1.71
CA SER A 107 -12.58 -8.10 0.88
C SER A 107 -12.37 -6.65 0.44
N CYS A 108 -11.14 -6.14 0.49
CA CYS A 108 -10.79 -4.82 -0.05
C CYS A 108 -10.91 -4.81 -1.58
N ASP A 109 -11.59 -3.82 -2.12
CA ASP A 109 -11.85 -3.66 -3.55
C ASP A 109 -11.85 -2.19 -3.98
N SER A 110 -11.85 -1.97 -5.30
CA SER A 110 -11.95 -0.61 -5.88
C SER A 110 -10.83 0.31 -5.44
N ILE A 111 -9.62 -0.22 -5.35
CA ILE A 111 -8.45 0.53 -4.90
C ILE A 111 -7.66 1.01 -6.11
N THR A 112 -7.47 2.32 -6.21
CA THR A 112 -6.75 2.96 -7.29
C THR A 112 -5.51 3.65 -6.75
N ILE A 113 -4.33 3.28 -7.26
CA ILE A 113 -3.03 3.88 -6.96
C ILE A 113 -2.45 4.41 -8.26
N ILE A 114 -2.39 5.74 -8.41
CA ILE A 114 -2.01 6.38 -9.66
C ILE A 114 -1.06 7.56 -9.47
N ASN A 115 -0.26 7.86 -10.50
CA ASN A 115 0.64 9.02 -10.56
C ASN A 115 1.59 9.12 -9.36
N SER A 116 1.87 8.00 -8.68
CA SER A 116 2.56 7.97 -7.39
C SER A 116 3.97 7.41 -7.52
N SER A 117 4.84 7.72 -6.57
CA SER A 117 6.21 7.23 -6.53
C SER A 117 6.48 6.36 -5.31
N PHE A 118 7.15 5.23 -5.50
CA PHE A 118 7.53 4.29 -4.45
C PHE A 118 9.05 4.05 -4.50
N THR A 119 9.79 4.64 -3.57
CA THR A 119 11.24 4.50 -3.48
C THR A 119 11.63 3.67 -2.27
N GLY A 120 12.41 2.62 -2.51
CA GLY A 120 12.95 1.74 -1.49
C GLY A 120 11.92 0.86 -0.77
N GLY A 121 12.29 0.34 0.40
CA GLY A 121 11.51 -0.70 1.09
C GLY A 121 11.55 -2.06 0.36
N SER A 122 10.90 -3.06 0.94
CA SER A 122 10.88 -4.42 0.39
C SER A 122 9.97 -4.57 -0.82
N VAL A 123 8.78 -3.97 -0.74
CA VAL A 123 7.77 -3.97 -1.82
C VAL A 123 7.15 -2.58 -1.93
N GLY A 124 7.00 -2.06 -3.15
CA GLY A 124 6.31 -0.79 -3.40
C GLY A 124 4.81 -0.89 -3.11
N VAL A 125 4.09 -1.75 -3.83
CA VAL A 125 2.69 -2.07 -3.58
C VAL A 125 2.50 -3.58 -3.44
N ALA A 126 1.99 -4.03 -2.30
CA ALA A 126 1.66 -5.42 -2.03
C ALA A 126 0.14 -5.60 -1.93
N VAL A 127 -0.41 -6.51 -2.73
CA VAL A 127 -1.84 -6.83 -2.75
C VAL A 127 -2.02 -8.33 -2.59
N ASN A 128 -2.72 -8.75 -1.55
CA ASN A 128 -2.89 -10.16 -1.22
C ASN A 128 -4.30 -10.45 -0.71
N GLY A 129 -5.10 -11.10 -1.56
CA GLY A 129 -6.45 -11.56 -1.22
C GLY A 129 -6.48 -12.90 -0.48
N GLY A 130 -7.64 -13.56 -0.52
CA GLY A 130 -7.91 -14.83 0.14
C GLY A 130 -8.02 -16.01 -0.82
N THR A 131 -7.86 -17.21 -0.25
CA THR A 131 -8.13 -18.49 -0.92
C THR A 131 -9.61 -18.87 -0.77
N GLY A 132 -10.07 -19.93 -1.44
CA GLY A 132 -11.44 -20.45 -1.25
C GLY A 132 -12.48 -19.93 -2.25
N GLY A 133 -12.02 -19.44 -3.41
CA GLY A 133 -12.89 -19.10 -4.55
C GLY A 133 -13.00 -17.59 -4.81
N ASP A 134 -13.76 -17.24 -5.85
CA ASP A 134 -13.84 -15.89 -6.41
C ASP A 134 -14.31 -14.82 -5.42
N ALA A 135 -15.12 -15.21 -4.43
CA ALA A 135 -15.61 -14.32 -3.37
C ALA A 135 -14.49 -13.78 -2.46
N ASN A 136 -13.34 -14.46 -2.42
CA ASN A 136 -12.20 -14.07 -1.60
C ASN A 136 -11.08 -13.39 -2.40
N LEU A 137 -11.22 -13.32 -3.73
CA LEU A 137 -10.27 -12.62 -4.59
C LEU A 137 -10.53 -11.11 -4.53
N LEU A 138 -9.46 -10.32 -4.46
CA LEU A 138 -9.58 -8.87 -4.52
C LEU A 138 -9.80 -8.43 -5.96
N GLN A 139 -10.71 -7.48 -6.14
CA GLN A 139 -11.17 -7.06 -7.46
C GLN A 139 -10.99 -5.56 -7.65
N ARG A 140 -10.98 -5.13 -8.91
CA ARG A 140 -10.97 -3.70 -9.28
C ARG A 140 -9.79 -2.95 -8.67
N ILE A 141 -8.63 -3.61 -8.62
CA ILE A 141 -7.36 -3.02 -8.21
C ILE A 141 -6.69 -2.41 -9.44
N ILE A 142 -6.41 -1.11 -9.38
CA ILE A 142 -5.77 -0.35 -10.45
C ILE A 142 -4.47 0.23 -9.90
N ILE A 143 -3.34 -0.15 -10.49
CA ILE A 143 -2.02 0.37 -10.20
C ILE A 143 -1.46 0.89 -11.53
N ARG A 144 -1.50 2.21 -11.74
CA ARG A 144 -1.20 2.78 -13.07
C ARG A 144 -0.42 4.08 -13.05
N ASN A 145 0.48 4.26 -14.01
CA ASN A 145 1.30 5.48 -14.14
C ASN A 145 2.08 5.81 -12.86
N ASN A 146 2.61 4.78 -12.18
CA ASN A 146 3.45 4.95 -10.99
C ASN A 146 4.91 4.66 -11.32
N THR A 147 5.80 5.22 -10.52
CA THR A 147 7.24 4.96 -10.60
C THR A 147 7.68 4.19 -9.36
N PHE A 148 8.32 3.04 -9.57
CA PHE A 148 8.88 2.17 -8.54
C PHE A 148 10.40 2.13 -8.69
N ILE A 149 11.13 2.57 -7.65
CA ILE A 149 12.58 2.70 -7.68
C ILE A 149 13.17 1.99 -6.48
N ASP A 150 14.13 1.09 -6.71
CA ASP A 150 14.95 0.48 -5.66
C ASP A 150 14.19 -0.30 -4.58
N ASN A 151 13.01 -0.83 -4.90
CA ASN A 151 12.38 -1.81 -4.02
C ASN A 151 13.24 -3.08 -3.95
N TYR A 152 13.54 -3.56 -2.74
CA TYR A 152 14.48 -4.66 -2.51
C TYR A 152 14.01 -5.97 -3.18
N THR A 153 12.70 -6.27 -3.10
CA THR A 153 12.11 -7.50 -3.65
C THR A 153 11.29 -7.22 -4.92
N TYR A 154 10.23 -6.41 -4.83
CA TYR A 154 9.27 -6.20 -5.93
C TYR A 154 8.80 -4.74 -5.99
N GLY A 155 8.60 -4.18 -7.18
CA GLY A 155 7.83 -2.94 -7.34
C GLY A 155 6.38 -3.16 -6.94
N VAL A 156 5.74 -4.16 -7.56
CA VAL A 156 4.38 -4.60 -7.26
C VAL A 156 4.37 -6.11 -6.99
N TYR A 157 3.73 -6.53 -5.90
CA TYR A 157 3.42 -7.91 -5.60
C TYR A 157 1.89 -8.08 -5.58
N GLY A 158 1.37 -9.05 -6.32
CA GLY A 158 -0.06 -9.33 -6.40
C GLY A 158 -0.33 -10.83 -6.30
N SER A 159 -1.22 -11.22 -5.39
CA SER A 159 -1.74 -12.59 -5.29
C SER A 159 -3.21 -12.58 -4.89
N TYR A 160 -3.97 -13.59 -5.36
CA TYR A 160 -5.41 -13.74 -5.12
C TYR A 160 -6.21 -12.50 -5.57
N LEU A 161 -6.02 -12.14 -6.84
CA LEU A 161 -6.63 -11.01 -7.52
C LEU A 161 -7.47 -11.49 -8.69
N MET A 162 -8.56 -10.78 -8.98
CA MET A 162 -9.34 -10.96 -10.21
C MET A 162 -9.42 -9.63 -10.97
N GLY A 163 -8.97 -9.65 -12.22
CA GLY A 163 -9.11 -8.51 -13.15
C GLY A 163 -8.36 -7.25 -12.71
N ALA A 164 -7.23 -7.37 -12.02
CA ALA A 164 -6.38 -6.23 -11.70
C ALA A 164 -5.77 -5.60 -12.95
N SER A 165 -5.72 -4.27 -13.01
CA SER A 165 -5.01 -3.51 -14.04
C SER A 165 -3.70 -2.97 -13.44
N ILE A 166 -2.58 -3.42 -14.00
CA ILE A 166 -1.23 -3.00 -13.62
C ILE A 166 -0.53 -2.54 -14.91
N GLU A 167 -0.70 -1.26 -15.26
CA GLU A 167 -0.34 -0.74 -16.58
C GLU A 167 0.41 0.60 -16.48
N ASP A 168 1.21 0.93 -17.48
CA ASP A 168 1.96 2.19 -17.58
C ASP A 168 2.87 2.53 -16.38
N ASN A 169 3.27 1.53 -15.59
CA ASN A 169 4.18 1.74 -14.47
C ASN A 169 5.64 1.60 -14.92
N GLU A 170 6.50 2.45 -14.38
CA GLU A 170 7.95 2.35 -14.51
C GLU A 170 8.51 1.61 -13.30
N ILE A 171 9.25 0.52 -13.52
CA ILE A 171 9.88 -0.27 -12.45
C ILE A 171 11.37 -0.38 -12.75
N GLN A 172 12.19 0.19 -11.90
CA GLN A 172 13.64 0.24 -12.10
C GLN A 172 14.44 0.02 -10.81
N ARG A 173 15.70 -0.38 -10.99
CA ARG A 173 16.74 -0.30 -9.96
C ARG A 173 17.64 0.88 -10.30
N GLY A 174 17.96 1.70 -9.31
CA GLY A 174 18.98 2.72 -9.38
C GLY A 174 20.33 2.09 -9.69
N THR A 175 21.07 2.73 -10.59
CA THR A 175 22.45 2.38 -10.97
C THR A 175 23.46 2.86 -9.94
#